data_AF-A0A1F5YB68-F1
#
_entry.id   AF-A0A1F5YB68-F1
#
_cell.length_a   1.000
_cell.length_b   1.000
_cell.length_c   1.000
_cell.angle_alpha   90.00
_cell.angle_beta   90.00
_cell.angle_gamma   90.00
#
_symmetry.space_group_name_H-M   'P 1'
#
loop_
_entity.id
_entity.type
_entity.pdbx_description
1 polymer ?
#
loop_
_entity_poly.entity_id
_entity_poly.type
_entity_poly.pdbx_seq_one_letter_code
_entity_poly.pdbx_strand_id
1 'polypeptide(L)'
;MKVLDTICPSTYRRQDELRELSRSVDAVVVVGGKNSANTRHLVEISQGCGTPTFHVETAVEIDEMQLKSFHTVAVTAGASTPNWILMQVVDRLKMIDPQGTPAVFRWLKMIGRFVITSNLYIAVGAALLCHANSRLIGISLDWISYSIAFCYILSAHLTSRFTAEGLLELKKSRRGLVFDMEAKFFVWLAGFSASAALILAGLEGPVPFSIMLALIALGLLYRIDIPQLRLPFLGKKSVLHLIPASKDLFMGLGWSFVTVIFPCLLENYSFSSPALYLTFVSTFLLVIIRSLFFDIRDIQGDLILGRETLPTIIGTRGTKVLVLSLTIVYGLLMSAGSAFGWLSGLGYLMLALSAYICLYILLYHKKIIRREIPVEVTGDSQFILAGVLALLHG
;
A
#
# COMPACT_ATOMS: atom_id res chain seq x y z
N MET A 1 16.73 -16.38 6.29
CA MET A 1 16.33 -16.48 7.71
C MET A 1 14.86 -16.84 7.77
N LYS A 2 14.53 -17.97 8.40
CA LYS A 2 13.13 -18.40 8.58
C LYS A 2 12.64 -17.86 9.92
N VAL A 3 11.52 -17.12 9.91
CA VAL A 3 10.91 -16.53 11.12
C VAL A 3 9.56 -17.17 11.35
N LEU A 4 9.35 -17.77 12.53
CA LEU A 4 8.12 -18.45 12.93
C LEU A 4 7.30 -17.53 13.85
N ASP A 5 6.04 -17.25 13.48
CA ASP A 5 5.11 -16.37 14.19
C ASP A 5 4.02 -17.20 14.90
N THR A 6 3.98 -17.13 16.24
CA THR A 6 3.04 -17.92 17.08
C THR A 6 2.03 -17.01 17.78
N ILE A 7 0.91 -16.71 17.11
CA ILE A 7 -0.23 -15.99 17.71
C ILE A 7 -1.30 -16.99 18.17
N CYS A 8 -1.45 -17.21 19.47
CA CYS A 8 -2.52 -18.03 20.08
C CYS A 8 -3.09 -17.35 21.36
N PRO A 9 -4.41 -17.30 21.62
CA PRO A 9 -5.00 -16.45 22.67
C PRO A 9 -5.02 -17.02 24.11
N SER A 10 -4.36 -18.14 24.45
CA SER A 10 -4.32 -18.64 25.84
C SER A 10 -2.91 -18.72 26.43
N THR A 11 -2.72 -18.16 27.62
CA THR A 11 -1.41 -17.95 28.28
C THR A 11 -0.68 -19.25 28.59
N TYR A 12 -1.41 -20.32 28.94
CA TYR A 12 -0.83 -21.64 29.24
C TYR A 12 -0.33 -22.37 27.99
N ARG A 13 -1.06 -22.30 26.86
CA ARG A 13 -0.63 -22.94 25.61
C ARG A 13 0.62 -22.26 25.04
N ARG A 14 0.77 -20.94 25.18
CA ARG A 14 1.94 -20.19 24.70
C ARG A 14 3.27 -20.64 25.32
N GLN A 15 3.24 -21.07 26.58
CA GLN A 15 4.47 -21.46 27.28
C GLN A 15 4.97 -22.83 26.81
N ASP A 16 4.08 -23.80 26.62
CA ASP A 16 4.44 -25.10 26.05
C ASP A 16 4.79 -25.00 24.57
N GLU A 17 4.01 -24.24 23.80
CA GLU A 17 4.35 -23.93 22.39
C GLU A 17 5.74 -23.30 22.29
N LEU A 18 6.09 -22.39 23.21
CA LEU A 18 7.43 -21.80 23.25
C LEU A 18 8.50 -22.84 23.58
N ARG A 19 8.29 -23.73 24.55
CA ARG A 19 9.27 -24.79 24.89
C ARG A 19 9.54 -25.71 23.71
N GLU A 20 8.49 -26.16 23.03
CA GLU A 20 8.61 -26.99 21.83
C GLU A 20 9.34 -26.24 20.72
N LEU A 21 8.96 -24.98 20.48
CA LEU A 21 9.55 -24.15 19.43
C LEU A 21 11.02 -23.86 19.70
N SER A 22 11.40 -23.49 20.93
CA SER A 22 12.78 -23.21 21.35
C SER A 22 13.74 -24.35 21.03
N ARG A 23 13.27 -25.61 21.03
CA ARG A 23 14.08 -26.79 20.69
C ARG A 23 14.30 -26.98 19.18
N SER A 24 13.53 -26.27 18.35
CA SER A 24 13.52 -26.43 16.88
C SER A 24 14.12 -25.24 16.12
N VAL A 25 14.66 -24.25 16.85
CA VAL A 25 15.19 -23.00 16.30
C VAL A 25 16.57 -22.70 16.86
N ASP A 26 17.35 -21.88 16.15
CA ASP A 26 18.71 -21.56 16.55
C ASP A 26 18.77 -20.42 17.59
N ALA A 27 17.75 -19.55 17.60
CA ALA A 27 17.59 -18.51 18.60
C ALA A 27 16.12 -18.10 18.78
N VAL A 28 15.82 -17.43 19.90
CA VAL A 28 14.52 -16.87 20.23
C VAL A 28 14.64 -15.38 20.50
N VAL A 29 13.75 -14.58 19.91
CA VAL A 29 13.59 -13.16 20.22
C VAL A 29 12.26 -12.97 20.95
N VAL A 30 12.33 -12.47 22.18
CA VAL A 30 11.17 -12.16 23.02
C VAL A 30 10.95 -10.65 23.01
N VAL A 31 9.77 -10.23 22.55
CA VAL A 31 9.39 -8.82 22.40
C VAL A 31 8.48 -8.37 23.54
N GLY A 32 8.84 -7.29 24.20
CA GLY A 32 7.97 -6.61 25.16
C GLY A 32 8.73 -5.95 26.31
N GLY A 33 7.99 -5.19 27.12
CA GLY A 33 8.58 -4.36 28.17
C GLY A 33 9.48 -5.11 29.14
N LYS A 34 10.65 -4.56 29.47
CA LYS A 34 11.63 -5.19 30.38
C LYS A 34 11.10 -5.41 31.80
N ASN A 35 10.15 -4.58 32.22
CA ASN A 35 9.50 -4.67 33.53
C ASN A 35 8.28 -5.61 33.55
N SER A 36 7.85 -6.14 32.40
CA SER A 36 6.70 -7.04 32.32
C SER A 36 7.06 -8.41 32.91
N ALA A 37 6.35 -8.82 33.97
CA ALA A 37 6.51 -10.16 34.55
C ALA A 37 6.23 -11.26 33.52
N ASN A 38 5.20 -11.10 32.69
CA ASN A 38 4.86 -12.07 31.66
C ASN A 38 5.94 -12.16 30.57
N THR A 39 6.55 -11.03 30.19
CA THR A 39 7.61 -11.03 29.16
C THR A 39 8.89 -11.65 29.70
N ARG A 40 9.29 -11.33 30.94
CA ARG A 40 10.44 -11.96 31.61
C ARG A 40 10.26 -13.47 31.74
N HIS A 41 9.06 -13.92 32.08
CA HIS A 41 8.78 -15.35 32.17
C HIS A 41 8.95 -16.10 30.83
N LEU A 42 8.61 -15.47 29.70
CA LEU A 42 8.89 -16.05 28.38
C LEU A 42 10.40 -16.14 28.09
N VAL A 43 11.17 -15.14 28.51
CA VAL A 43 12.64 -15.15 28.41
C VAL A 43 13.21 -16.30 29.24
N GLU A 44 12.77 -16.45 30.49
CA GLU A 44 13.19 -17.53 31.40
C GLU A 44 12.88 -18.92 30.81
N ILE A 45 11.69 -19.12 30.23
CA ILE A 45 11.31 -20.39 29.59
C ILE A 45 12.25 -20.72 28.42
N SER A 46 12.52 -19.74 27.56
CA SER A 46 13.37 -19.95 26.39
C SER A 46 14.83 -20.21 26.78
N GLN A 47 15.36 -19.46 27.74
CA GLN A 47 16.70 -19.68 28.29
C GLN A 47 16.80 -21.03 29.01
N GLY A 48 15.76 -21.44 29.74
CA GLY A 48 15.68 -22.75 30.39
C GLY A 48 15.67 -23.92 29.42
N CYS A 49 15.33 -23.69 28.14
CA CYS A 49 15.46 -24.69 27.08
C CYS A 49 16.86 -24.77 26.46
N GLY A 50 17.80 -23.90 26.89
CA GLY A 50 19.16 -23.84 26.37
C GLY A 50 19.32 -23.06 25.05
N THR A 51 18.25 -22.41 24.57
CA THR A 51 18.25 -21.70 23.29
C THR A 51 18.72 -20.25 23.47
N PRO A 52 19.66 -19.74 22.65
CA PRO A 52 20.05 -18.33 22.66
C PRO A 52 18.82 -17.42 22.61
N THR A 53 18.68 -16.54 23.60
CA THR A 53 17.45 -15.75 23.80
C THR A 53 17.78 -14.25 23.89
N PHE A 54 17.10 -13.46 23.06
CA PHE A 54 17.24 -12.00 22.99
C PHE A 54 15.95 -11.33 23.47
N HIS A 55 16.05 -10.42 24.43
CA HIS A 55 14.91 -9.65 24.94
C HIS A 55 14.99 -8.22 24.41
N VAL A 56 14.00 -7.81 23.62
CA VAL A 56 13.91 -6.47 23.02
C VAL A 56 12.57 -5.82 23.31
N GLU A 57 12.52 -4.50 23.50
CA GLU A 57 11.25 -3.76 23.58
C GLU A 57 10.84 -3.25 22.19
N THR A 58 11.81 -2.94 21.32
CA THR A 58 11.58 -2.43 19.97
C THR A 58 12.55 -3.04 18.94
N ALA A 59 12.23 -2.88 17.65
CA ALA A 59 13.09 -3.33 16.55
C ALA A 59 14.48 -2.64 16.49
N VAL A 60 14.66 -1.53 17.21
CA VAL A 60 15.92 -0.79 17.26
C VAL A 60 16.98 -1.52 18.10
N GLU A 61 16.55 -2.28 19.10
CA GLU A 61 17.44 -3.04 20.00
C GLU A 61 17.98 -4.32 19.36
N ILE A 62 17.59 -4.63 18.12
CA ILE A 62 18.06 -5.80 17.39
C ILE A 62 19.52 -5.59 16.96
N ASP A 63 20.42 -6.37 17.56
CA ASP A 63 21.81 -6.46 17.14
C ASP A 63 21.93 -7.42 15.93
N GLU A 64 22.08 -6.85 14.74
CA GLU A 64 22.22 -7.63 13.52
C GLU A 64 23.46 -8.54 13.53
N MET A 65 24.55 -8.14 14.17
CA MET A 65 25.80 -8.89 14.15
C MET A 65 25.67 -10.20 14.93
N GLN A 66 24.98 -10.16 16.06
CA GLN A 66 24.68 -11.34 16.87
C GLN A 66 23.70 -12.29 16.18
N LEU A 67 22.77 -11.75 15.38
CA LEU A 67 21.72 -12.55 14.74
C LEU A 67 22.11 -13.12 13.38
N LYS A 68 23.15 -12.60 12.73
CA LYS A 68 23.65 -13.06 11.42
C LYS A 68 24.10 -14.53 11.40
N SER A 69 24.50 -15.06 12.55
CA SER A 69 24.95 -16.46 12.71
C SER A 69 23.80 -17.46 12.83
N PHE A 70 22.55 -17.00 13.01
CA PHE A 70 21.39 -17.88 13.18
C PHE A 70 20.55 -17.96 11.90
N HIS A 71 20.12 -19.16 11.52
CA HIS A 71 19.34 -19.38 10.30
C HIS A 71 17.83 -19.35 10.55
N THR A 72 17.41 -19.88 11.70
CA THR A 72 16.02 -19.97 12.14
C THR A 72 15.86 -19.28 13.48
N VAL A 73 14.99 -18.27 13.53
CA VAL A 73 14.73 -17.52 14.76
C VAL A 73 13.25 -17.50 15.06
N ALA A 74 12.88 -17.96 16.25
CA ALA A 74 11.53 -17.83 16.77
C ALA A 74 11.32 -16.43 17.32
N VAL A 75 10.11 -15.90 17.16
CA VAL A 75 9.77 -14.58 17.68
C VAL A 75 8.47 -14.70 18.47
N THR A 76 8.48 -14.24 19.72
CA THR A 76 7.32 -14.27 20.62
C THR A 76 7.15 -12.93 21.33
N ALA A 77 5.97 -12.65 21.87
CA ALA A 77 5.68 -11.40 22.56
C ALA A 77 4.85 -11.59 23.84
N GLY A 78 5.07 -10.70 24.80
CA GLY A 78 4.22 -10.59 25.99
C GLY A 78 2.77 -10.25 25.63
N ALA A 79 1.79 -10.71 26.42
CA ALA A 79 0.38 -10.46 26.16
C ALA A 79 -0.01 -8.97 26.09
N SER A 80 0.70 -8.12 26.83
CA SER A 80 0.53 -6.67 26.86
C SER A 80 1.28 -5.93 25.74
N THR A 81 2.05 -6.65 24.91
CA THR A 81 2.85 -6.04 23.84
C THR A 81 2.00 -5.96 22.57
N PRO A 82 1.77 -4.76 22.02
CA PRO A 82 1.00 -4.60 20.80
C PRO A 82 1.58 -5.39 19.62
N ASN A 83 0.72 -6.03 18.84
CA ASN A 83 1.14 -6.85 17.69
C ASN A 83 1.96 -6.07 16.66
N TRP A 84 1.78 -4.75 16.52
CA TRP A 84 2.56 -3.94 15.60
C TRP A 84 4.06 -3.84 16.00
N ILE A 85 4.38 -3.83 17.29
CA ILE A 85 5.78 -3.85 17.78
C ILE A 85 6.43 -5.19 17.43
N LEU A 86 5.72 -6.29 17.70
CA LEU A 86 6.15 -7.64 17.33
C LEU A 86 6.46 -7.73 15.83
N MET A 87 5.57 -7.19 15.00
CA MET A 87 5.74 -7.17 13.55
C MET A 87 6.95 -6.37 13.10
N GLN A 88 7.24 -5.22 13.70
CA GLN A 88 8.46 -4.46 13.40
C GLN A 88 9.72 -5.29 13.66
N VAL A 89 9.75 -6.05 14.77
CA VAL A 89 10.88 -6.92 15.10
C VAL A 89 11.01 -8.06 14.09
N VAL A 90 9.92 -8.77 13.78
CA VAL A 90 9.89 -9.83 12.74
C VAL A 90 10.41 -9.28 11.42
N ASP A 91 9.98 -8.10 11.04
CA ASP A 91 10.39 -7.46 9.80
C ASP A 91 11.86 -7.09 9.80
N ARG A 92 12.38 -6.58 10.92
CA ARG A 92 13.80 -6.25 11.09
C ARG A 92 14.67 -7.50 10.95
N LEU A 93 14.26 -8.62 11.56
CA LEU A 93 14.95 -9.90 11.46
C LEU A 93 14.98 -10.41 10.01
N LYS A 94 13.87 -10.30 9.26
CA LYS A 94 13.83 -10.66 7.83
C LYS A 94 14.80 -9.84 6.96
N MET A 95 15.22 -8.66 7.40
CA MET A 95 16.21 -7.84 6.70
C MET A 95 17.64 -8.33 6.89
N ILE A 96 17.91 -9.11 7.92
CA ILE A 96 19.25 -9.65 8.20
C ILE A 96 19.51 -10.75 7.18
N ASP A 97 20.52 -10.52 6.34
CA ASP A 97 21.00 -11.54 5.41
C ASP A 97 21.92 -12.51 6.18
N PRO A 98 21.63 -13.83 6.18
CA PRO A 98 22.51 -14.80 6.80
C PRO A 98 23.92 -14.74 6.24
N GLN A 99 24.91 -15.09 7.06
CA GLN A 99 26.28 -15.25 6.57
C GLN A 99 26.32 -16.23 5.39
N GLY A 100 27.09 -15.90 4.35
CA GLY A 100 27.21 -16.71 3.14
C GLY A 100 26.15 -16.45 2.04
N THR A 101 25.22 -15.52 2.23
CA THR A 101 24.24 -15.17 1.18
C THR A 101 24.94 -14.65 -0.08
N PRO A 102 24.76 -15.27 -1.28
CA PRO A 102 25.45 -14.84 -2.49
C PRO A 102 25.14 -13.39 -2.86
N ALA A 103 26.12 -12.67 -3.42
CA ALA A 103 25.99 -11.25 -3.74
C ALA A 103 24.80 -10.95 -4.66
N VAL A 104 24.51 -11.83 -5.62
CA VAL A 104 23.37 -11.69 -6.55
C VAL A 104 22.03 -11.70 -5.80
N PHE A 105 21.86 -12.61 -4.83
CA PHE A 105 20.63 -12.67 -4.03
C PHE A 105 20.45 -11.42 -3.16
N ARG A 106 21.55 -10.90 -2.58
CA ARG A 106 21.53 -9.63 -1.84
C ARG A 106 21.13 -8.46 -2.73
N TRP A 107 21.68 -8.39 -3.94
CA TRP A 107 21.31 -7.38 -4.94
C TRP A 107 19.84 -7.48 -5.37
N LEU A 108 19.35 -8.67 -5.72
CA LEU A 108 17.95 -8.88 -6.07
C LEU A 108 16.99 -8.49 -4.94
N LYS A 109 17.31 -8.85 -3.70
CA LYS A 109 16.54 -8.47 -2.51
C LYS A 109 16.55 -6.96 -2.30
N MET A 110 17.70 -6.30 -2.52
CA MET A 110 17.81 -4.84 -2.45
C MET A 110 16.96 -4.15 -3.52
N ILE A 111 17.01 -4.61 -4.77
CA ILE A 111 16.21 -4.07 -5.87
C ILE A 111 14.71 -4.27 -5.59
N GLY A 112 14.29 -5.49 -5.25
CA GLY A 112 12.88 -5.76 -4.94
C GLY A 112 12.37 -4.91 -3.78
N ARG A 113 13.19 -4.73 -2.75
CA ARG A 113 12.90 -3.83 -1.63
C ARG A 113 12.80 -2.38 -2.07
N PHE A 114 13.70 -1.91 -2.93
CA PHE A 114 13.67 -0.56 -3.46
C PHE A 114 12.38 -0.32 -4.27
N VAL A 115 12.00 -1.24 -5.16
CA VAL A 115 10.77 -1.14 -5.97
C VAL A 115 9.52 -1.04 -5.10
N ILE A 116 9.41 -1.90 -4.08
CA ILE A 116 8.28 -1.88 -3.14
C ILE A 116 8.30 -0.57 -2.33
N THR A 117 9.46 -0.22 -1.76
CA THR A 117 9.55 0.94 -0.86
C THR A 117 9.58 2.27 -1.56
N SER A 118 9.75 2.35 -2.87
CA SER A 118 9.62 3.59 -3.65
C SER A 118 8.23 3.81 -4.23
N ASN A 119 7.28 2.87 -4.06
CA ASN A 119 5.99 2.88 -4.74
C ASN A 119 6.11 2.91 -6.28
N LEU A 120 7.27 2.55 -6.85
CA LEU A 120 7.46 2.48 -8.31
C LEU A 120 6.50 1.48 -8.97
N TYR A 121 6.22 0.36 -8.30
CA TYR A 121 5.27 -0.64 -8.80
C TYR A 121 3.85 -0.08 -8.96
N ILE A 122 3.42 0.84 -8.08
CA ILE A 122 2.11 1.51 -8.17
C ILE A 122 2.08 2.43 -9.39
N ALA A 123 3.14 3.19 -9.61
CA ALA A 123 3.27 4.08 -10.75
C ALA A 123 3.27 3.32 -12.09
N VAL A 124 3.96 2.16 -12.15
CA VAL A 124 3.86 1.23 -13.30
C VAL A 124 2.43 0.73 -13.47
N GLY A 125 1.75 0.35 -12.38
CA GLY A 125 0.34 -0.02 -12.41
C GLY A 125 -0.55 1.07 -12.99
N ALA A 126 -0.31 2.34 -12.65
CA ALA A 126 -1.08 3.47 -13.21
C ALA A 126 -0.86 3.66 -14.72
N ALA A 127 0.38 3.53 -15.21
CA ALA A 127 0.66 3.58 -16.63
C ALA A 127 -0.01 2.43 -17.40
N LEU A 128 0.03 1.21 -16.84
CA LEU A 128 -0.64 0.03 -17.40
C LEU A 128 -2.18 0.14 -17.36
N LEU A 129 -2.73 0.74 -16.31
CA LEU A 129 -4.16 1.04 -16.22
C LEU A 129 -4.57 2.11 -17.25
N CYS A 130 -3.74 3.15 -17.44
CA CYS A 130 -3.92 4.14 -18.51
C CYS A 130 -3.96 3.46 -19.89
N HIS A 131 -3.05 2.50 -20.14
CA HIS A 131 -3.09 1.68 -21.35
C HIS A 131 -4.39 0.86 -21.47
N ALA A 132 -4.82 0.18 -20.41
CA ALA A 132 -6.07 -0.57 -20.42
C ALA A 132 -7.29 0.32 -20.71
N ASN A 133 -7.36 1.49 -20.08
CA ASN A 133 -8.42 2.47 -20.28
C ASN A 133 -8.45 3.01 -21.71
N SER A 134 -7.28 3.26 -22.31
CA SER A 134 -7.20 3.70 -23.72
C SER A 134 -7.80 2.67 -24.67
N ARG A 135 -7.49 1.38 -24.45
CA ARG A 135 -8.03 0.26 -25.23
C ARG A 135 -9.52 -0.01 -24.95
N LEU A 136 -10.00 0.27 -23.74
CA LEU A 136 -11.44 0.20 -23.41
C LEU A 136 -12.25 1.25 -24.18
N ILE A 137 -11.73 2.48 -24.27
CA ILE A 137 -12.39 3.61 -24.94
C ILE A 137 -12.18 3.56 -26.46
N GLY A 138 -11.10 2.94 -26.93
CA GLY A 138 -10.75 2.85 -28.35
C GLY A 138 -9.88 4.01 -28.84
N ILE A 139 -9.05 4.59 -27.98
CA ILE A 139 -8.07 5.62 -28.33
C ILE A 139 -6.66 5.02 -28.36
N SER A 140 -5.84 5.48 -29.30
CA SER A 140 -4.39 5.26 -29.29
C SER A 140 -3.72 6.34 -28.48
N LEU A 141 -2.76 5.99 -27.62
CA LEU A 141 -2.03 6.96 -26.83
C LEU A 141 -0.56 6.98 -27.21
N ASP A 142 0.02 8.19 -27.18
CA ASP A 142 1.46 8.36 -27.19
C ASP A 142 2.12 8.03 -25.83
N TRP A 143 3.43 7.78 -25.84
CA TRP A 143 4.21 7.45 -24.65
C TRP A 143 4.16 8.53 -23.57
N ILE A 144 3.85 9.78 -23.94
CA ILE A 144 3.68 10.93 -23.04
C ILE A 144 2.53 10.68 -22.05
N SER A 145 1.38 10.15 -22.50
CA SER A 145 0.23 9.87 -21.63
C SER A 145 0.56 8.84 -20.55
N TYR A 146 1.28 7.78 -20.90
CA TYR A 146 1.74 6.76 -19.93
C TYR A 146 2.72 7.34 -18.92
N SER A 147 3.64 8.19 -19.40
CA SER A 147 4.66 8.83 -18.58
C SER A 147 4.05 9.84 -17.59
N ILE A 148 3.05 10.60 -18.02
CA ILE A 148 2.31 11.52 -17.14
C ILE A 148 1.58 10.75 -16.04
N ALA A 149 0.84 9.68 -16.39
CA ALA A 149 0.16 8.84 -15.40
C ALA A 149 1.15 8.25 -14.39
N PHE A 150 2.29 7.73 -14.86
CA PHE A 150 3.36 7.22 -14.00
C PHE A 150 3.90 8.30 -13.04
N CYS A 151 4.34 9.44 -13.58
CA CYS A 151 5.00 10.50 -12.81
C CYS A 151 4.05 11.16 -11.80
N TYR A 152 2.80 11.44 -12.19
CA TYR A 152 1.80 12.03 -11.31
C TYR A 152 1.47 11.09 -10.13
N ILE A 153 1.19 9.82 -10.42
CA ILE A 153 0.87 8.84 -9.37
C ILE A 153 2.07 8.59 -8.45
N LEU A 154 3.28 8.47 -9.00
CA LEU A 154 4.49 8.35 -8.20
C LEU A 154 4.67 9.54 -7.24
N SER A 155 4.51 10.76 -7.76
CA SER A 155 4.58 11.98 -6.96
C SER A 155 3.53 12.01 -5.86
N ALA A 156 2.27 11.73 -6.19
CA ALA A 156 1.16 11.76 -5.24
C ALA A 156 1.35 10.77 -4.07
N HIS A 157 1.82 9.56 -4.38
CA HIS A 157 2.08 8.50 -3.39
C HIS A 157 3.35 8.71 -2.57
N LEU A 158 4.39 9.33 -3.12
CA LEU A 158 5.59 9.68 -2.35
C LEU A 158 5.29 10.84 -1.41
N THR A 159 4.58 11.86 -1.90
CA THR A 159 4.20 13.03 -1.11
C THR A 159 3.29 12.67 0.06
N SER A 160 2.41 11.68 -0.12
CA SER A 160 1.52 11.22 0.95
C SER A 160 2.24 10.65 2.16
N ARG A 161 3.53 10.29 2.04
CA ARG A 161 4.34 9.81 3.16
C ARG A 161 4.82 10.94 4.06
N PHE A 162 4.87 12.17 3.57
CA PHE A 162 5.44 13.30 4.30
C PHE A 162 4.37 14.15 5.02
N THR A 163 3.12 13.71 5.06
CA THR A 163 2.08 14.32 5.90
C THR A 163 2.36 14.04 7.38
N ALA A 164 1.79 14.81 8.31
CA ALA A 164 1.94 14.55 9.75
C ALA A 164 1.55 13.11 10.13
N GLU A 165 0.50 12.60 9.49
CA GLU A 165 0.06 11.21 9.56
C GLU A 165 1.06 10.23 8.95
N GLY A 166 1.62 10.55 7.79
CA GLY A 166 2.63 9.74 7.13
C GLY A 166 3.94 9.67 7.94
N LEU A 167 4.35 10.76 8.59
CA LEU A 167 5.51 10.81 9.48
C LEU A 167 5.29 9.99 10.75
N LEU A 168 4.06 9.96 11.29
CA LEU A 168 3.68 9.09 12.41
C LEU A 168 3.65 7.61 12.01
N GLU A 169 3.14 7.29 10.82
CA GLU A 169 3.22 5.96 10.22
C GLU A 169 4.66 5.53 10.00
N LEU A 170 5.52 6.41 9.49
CA LEU A 170 6.93 6.12 9.24
C LEU A 170 7.71 5.87 10.54
N LYS A 171 7.42 6.64 11.61
CA LYS A 171 7.95 6.37 12.96
C LYS A 171 7.48 5.01 13.52
N LYS A 172 6.27 4.56 13.16
CA LYS A 172 5.71 3.23 13.52
C LYS A 172 5.99 2.14 12.48
N SER A 173 6.55 2.46 11.33
CA SER A 173 6.86 1.52 10.26
C SER A 173 8.31 1.05 10.42
N ARG A 174 8.67 0.01 9.67
CA ARG A 174 9.94 -0.74 9.58
C ARG A 174 11.28 0.02 9.66
N ARG A 175 11.34 1.35 9.78
CA ARG A 175 12.51 2.17 9.42
C ARG A 175 12.78 3.42 10.27
N GLY A 176 12.47 3.45 11.57
CA GLY A 176 12.65 4.67 12.40
C GLY A 176 14.07 5.31 12.42
N LEU A 177 15.16 4.58 12.14
CA LEU A 177 16.54 5.09 12.25
C LEU A 177 17.34 5.20 10.95
N VAL A 178 16.96 4.49 9.89
CA VAL A 178 17.56 4.63 8.54
C VAL A 178 16.88 5.77 7.76
N PHE A 179 15.84 6.35 8.35
CA PHE A 179 14.91 7.26 7.69
C PHE A 179 15.52 8.59 7.28
N ASP A 180 16.39 9.23 8.06
CA ASP A 180 16.82 10.60 7.74
C ASP A 180 17.65 10.71 6.44
N MET A 181 18.40 9.66 6.10
CA MET A 181 19.14 9.58 4.83
C MET A 181 18.25 9.14 3.66
N GLU A 182 17.32 8.21 3.88
CA GLU A 182 16.36 7.75 2.85
C GLU A 182 15.22 8.75 2.57
N ALA A 183 14.82 9.56 3.55
CA ALA A 183 13.70 10.49 3.46
C ALA A 183 13.97 11.61 2.46
N LYS A 184 15.17 12.20 2.51
CA LYS A 184 15.59 13.22 1.54
C LYS A 184 15.52 12.70 0.10
N PHE A 185 15.98 11.47 -0.11
CA PHE A 185 15.88 10.81 -1.42
C PHE A 185 14.44 10.73 -1.91
N PHE A 186 13.50 10.30 -1.06
CA PHE A 186 12.09 10.19 -1.44
C PHE A 186 11.40 11.55 -1.66
N VAL A 187 11.79 12.60 -0.93
CA VAL A 187 11.31 13.98 -1.18
C VAL A 187 11.79 14.45 -2.56
N TRP A 188 13.08 14.28 -2.86
CA TRP A 188 13.63 14.62 -4.17
C TRP A 188 12.97 13.83 -5.29
N LEU A 189 12.75 12.54 -5.10
CA LEU A 189 12.05 11.69 -6.07
C LEU A 189 10.60 12.15 -6.30
N ALA A 190 9.89 12.55 -5.24
CA ALA A 190 8.54 13.11 -5.35
C ALA A 190 8.53 14.41 -6.16
N GLY A 191 9.44 15.34 -5.81
CA GLY A 191 9.60 16.61 -6.51
C GLY A 191 9.96 16.43 -7.98
N PHE A 192 10.94 15.59 -8.29
CA PHE A 192 11.34 15.27 -9.66
C PHE A 192 10.18 14.65 -10.45
N SER A 193 9.43 13.73 -9.85
CA SER A 193 8.26 13.11 -10.50
C SER A 193 7.15 14.14 -10.76
N ALA A 194 6.90 15.07 -9.83
CA ALA A 194 5.94 16.16 -10.03
C ALA A 194 6.36 17.09 -11.18
N SER A 195 7.63 17.49 -11.19
CA SER A 195 8.20 18.33 -12.24
C SER A 195 8.17 17.63 -13.60
N ALA A 196 8.50 16.34 -13.66
CA ALA A 196 8.41 15.55 -14.89
C ALA A 196 6.98 15.50 -15.43
N ALA A 197 5.97 15.26 -14.58
CA ALA A 197 4.57 15.27 -14.99
C ALA A 197 4.14 16.64 -15.57
N LEU A 198 4.58 17.75 -14.93
CA LEU A 198 4.30 19.12 -15.42
C LEU A 198 5.01 19.43 -16.73
N ILE A 199 6.28 19.07 -16.87
CA ILE A 199 7.05 19.29 -18.10
C ILE A 199 6.39 18.52 -19.25
N LEU A 200 6.10 17.23 -19.06
CA LEU A 200 5.44 16.40 -20.07
C LEU A 200 4.07 16.95 -20.46
N ALA A 201 3.25 17.37 -19.48
CA ALA A 201 1.98 18.03 -19.76
C ALA A 201 2.16 19.37 -20.51
N GLY A 202 3.23 20.12 -20.22
CA GLY A 202 3.56 21.37 -20.90
C GLY A 202 4.03 21.20 -22.33
N LEU A 203 4.62 20.05 -22.69
CA LEU A 203 4.98 19.73 -24.07
C LEU A 203 3.73 19.60 -24.96
N GLU A 204 2.60 19.18 -24.39
CA GLU A 204 1.31 19.08 -25.08
C GLU A 204 0.56 20.42 -25.17
N GLY A 205 0.92 21.38 -24.31
CA GLY A 205 0.41 22.74 -24.39
C GLY A 205 0.00 23.37 -23.04
N PRO A 206 -0.53 24.60 -23.08
CA PRO A 206 -0.85 25.35 -21.86
C PRO A 206 -2.02 24.77 -21.08
N VAL A 207 -3.03 24.21 -21.77
CA VAL A 207 -4.22 23.65 -21.11
C VAL A 207 -3.89 22.38 -20.31
N PRO A 208 -3.23 21.35 -20.88
CA PRO A 208 -2.80 20.18 -20.10
C PRO A 208 -1.86 20.55 -18.95
N PHE A 209 -0.94 21.50 -19.15
CA PHE A 209 -0.08 22.04 -18.08
C PHE A 209 -0.89 22.63 -16.92
N SER A 210 -1.82 23.55 -17.20
CA SER A 210 -2.64 24.19 -16.17
C SER A 210 -3.49 23.19 -15.40
N ILE A 211 -4.04 22.18 -16.08
CA ILE A 211 -4.80 21.11 -15.44
C ILE A 211 -3.90 20.26 -14.55
N MET A 212 -2.73 19.84 -15.03
CA MET A 212 -1.77 19.06 -14.25
C MET A 212 -1.28 19.84 -13.02
N LEU A 213 -1.01 21.13 -13.17
CA LEU A 213 -0.65 22.03 -12.07
C LEU A 213 -1.77 22.10 -11.03
N ALA A 214 -3.02 22.24 -11.46
CA ALA A 214 -4.17 22.24 -10.57
C ALA A 214 -4.33 20.90 -9.83
N LEU A 215 -4.14 19.76 -10.50
CA LEU A 215 -4.21 18.43 -9.89
C LEU A 215 -3.11 18.21 -8.83
N ILE A 216 -1.88 18.64 -9.13
CA ILE A 216 -0.77 18.55 -8.17
C ILE A 216 -1.02 19.51 -6.99
N ALA A 217 -1.44 20.74 -7.25
CA ALA A 217 -1.78 21.72 -6.22
C ALA A 217 -2.92 21.22 -5.31
N LEU A 218 -4.00 20.67 -5.88
CA LEU A 218 -5.10 20.08 -5.12
C LEU A 218 -4.63 18.89 -4.27
N GLY A 219 -3.78 18.03 -4.84
CA GLY A 219 -3.18 16.90 -4.13
C GLY A 219 -2.29 17.34 -2.95
N LEU A 220 -1.60 18.48 -3.07
CA LEU A 220 -0.81 19.08 -1.99
C LEU A 220 -1.71 19.75 -0.95
N LEU A 221 -2.65 20.60 -1.37
CA LEU A 221 -3.55 21.35 -0.49
C LEU A 221 -4.38 20.44 0.41
N TYR A 222 -4.81 19.28 -0.10
CA TYR A 222 -5.54 18.29 0.68
C TYR A 222 -4.66 17.58 1.73
N ARG A 223 -3.35 17.50 1.50
CA ARG A 223 -2.42 16.68 2.30
C ARG A 223 -1.59 17.47 3.30
N ILE A 224 -1.51 18.80 3.16
CA ILE A 224 -0.73 19.61 4.09
C ILE A 224 -1.64 20.12 5.20
N ASP A 225 -1.63 19.41 6.33
CA ASP A 225 -1.97 20.04 7.62
C ASP A 225 -0.85 21.03 7.96
N ILE A 226 -0.95 22.29 7.52
CA ILE A 226 0.00 23.33 7.96
C ILE A 226 -0.47 23.80 9.35
N PRO A 227 0.21 23.44 10.46
CA PRO A 227 -0.28 23.78 11.80
C PRO A 227 -0.15 25.28 12.11
N GLN A 228 0.58 26.04 11.28
CA GLN A 228 1.03 27.41 11.58
C GLN A 228 0.56 28.48 10.57
N LEU A 229 -0.01 28.11 9.41
CA LEU A 229 -0.47 29.09 8.42
C LEU A 229 -1.95 29.44 8.68
N ARG A 230 -2.19 30.46 9.51
CA ARG A 230 -3.51 31.10 9.58
C ARG A 230 -3.74 31.90 8.30
N LEU A 231 -4.27 31.27 7.26
CA LEU A 231 -4.81 31.98 6.11
C LEU A 231 -6.05 32.78 6.57
N PRO A 232 -6.04 34.13 6.47
CA PRO A 232 -7.09 34.98 7.05
C PRO A 232 -8.47 34.84 6.37
N PHE A 233 -8.56 34.13 5.24
CA PHE A 233 -9.80 33.94 4.47
C PHE A 233 -10.40 32.52 4.54
N LEU A 234 -9.68 31.55 5.11
CA LEU A 234 -10.21 30.19 5.32
C LEU A 234 -10.47 29.99 6.82
N GLY A 235 -11.75 29.94 7.17
CA GLY A 235 -12.20 29.70 8.55
C GLY A 235 -11.58 28.44 9.18
N LYS A 236 -11.49 28.47 10.52
CA LYS A 236 -10.90 27.45 11.41
C LYS A 236 -11.09 26.01 10.91
N LYS A 237 -9.95 25.37 10.61
CA LYS A 237 -9.78 23.96 10.18
C LYS A 237 -10.46 23.68 8.83
N SER A 238 -9.67 23.26 7.85
CA SER A 238 -10.15 22.81 6.54
C SER A 238 -11.28 21.79 6.73
N VAL A 239 -12.50 22.16 6.33
CA VAL A 239 -13.73 21.36 6.46
C VAL A 239 -13.58 19.96 5.82
N LEU A 240 -12.61 19.80 4.91
CA LEU A 240 -12.32 18.53 4.25
C LEU A 240 -11.76 17.44 5.19
N HIS A 241 -11.08 17.79 6.28
CA HIS A 241 -10.63 16.79 7.28
C HIS A 241 -11.84 16.17 8.04
N LEU A 242 -13.01 16.81 8.00
CA LEU A 242 -14.22 16.35 8.69
C LEU A 242 -15.00 15.28 7.90
N ILE A 243 -14.60 14.95 6.68
CA ILE A 243 -15.25 13.91 5.88
C ILE A 243 -14.41 12.63 5.99
N PRO A 244 -14.91 11.58 6.67
CA PRO A 244 -14.24 10.30 6.73
C PRO A 244 -13.99 9.74 5.33
N ALA A 245 -12.83 9.09 5.11
CA ALA A 245 -12.41 8.53 3.82
C ALA A 245 -12.30 9.53 2.64
N SER A 246 -12.28 10.84 2.91
CA SER A 246 -12.08 11.84 1.85
C SER A 246 -10.76 11.64 1.10
N LYS A 247 -9.71 11.16 1.77
CA LYS A 247 -8.40 10.88 1.17
C LYS A 247 -8.49 9.86 0.04
N ASP A 248 -9.29 8.82 0.25
CA ASP A 248 -9.48 7.75 -0.71
C ASP A 248 -10.29 8.23 -1.91
N LEU A 249 -11.30 9.09 -1.67
CA LEU A 249 -12.07 9.74 -2.73
C LEU A 249 -11.18 10.64 -3.60
N PHE A 250 -10.35 11.50 -3.00
CA PHE A 250 -9.43 12.36 -3.77
C PHE A 250 -8.38 11.55 -4.54
N MET A 251 -7.87 10.47 -3.94
CA MET A 251 -6.96 9.57 -4.64
C MET A 251 -7.66 8.87 -5.81
N GLY A 252 -8.87 8.35 -5.62
CA GLY A 252 -9.69 7.77 -6.68
C GLY A 252 -9.94 8.74 -7.84
N LEU A 253 -10.29 9.99 -7.52
CA LEU A 253 -10.50 11.04 -8.53
C LEU A 253 -9.20 11.38 -9.27
N GLY A 254 -8.08 11.55 -8.56
CA GLY A 254 -6.79 11.83 -9.18
C GLY A 254 -6.33 10.73 -10.14
N TRP A 255 -6.48 9.46 -9.73
CA TRP A 255 -6.19 8.30 -10.59
C TRP A 255 -7.08 8.26 -11.83
N SER A 256 -8.39 8.38 -11.64
CA SER A 256 -9.35 8.28 -12.75
C SER A 256 -9.20 9.45 -13.71
N PHE A 257 -8.89 10.64 -13.20
CA PHE A 257 -8.63 11.80 -14.04
C PHE A 257 -7.36 11.58 -14.88
N VAL A 258 -6.23 11.23 -14.27
CA VAL A 258 -4.96 11.11 -14.99
C VAL A 258 -4.89 9.91 -15.94
N THR A 259 -5.65 8.85 -15.68
CA THR A 259 -5.65 7.62 -16.50
C THR A 259 -6.81 7.51 -17.49
N VAL A 260 -7.78 8.44 -17.44
CA VAL A 260 -8.96 8.45 -18.34
C VAL A 260 -9.19 9.82 -18.95
N ILE A 261 -9.46 10.83 -18.14
CA ILE A 261 -9.82 12.17 -18.65
C ILE A 261 -8.62 12.84 -19.32
N PHE A 262 -7.45 12.77 -18.70
CA PHE A 262 -6.26 13.46 -19.18
C PHE A 262 -5.80 12.91 -20.54
N PRO A 263 -5.69 11.58 -20.77
CA PRO A 263 -5.38 11.05 -22.10
C PRO A 263 -6.46 11.39 -23.13
N CYS A 264 -7.75 11.33 -22.78
CA CYS A 264 -8.84 11.75 -23.67
C CYS A 264 -8.74 13.24 -24.06
N LEU A 265 -8.30 14.10 -23.14
CA LEU A 265 -8.07 15.52 -23.42
C LEU A 265 -6.93 15.71 -24.44
N LEU A 266 -5.82 14.99 -24.27
CA LEU A 266 -4.68 15.06 -25.19
C LEU A 266 -5.05 14.63 -26.61
N GLU A 267 -5.84 13.57 -26.72
CA GLU A 267 -6.30 13.03 -28.02
C GLU A 267 -7.55 13.76 -28.58
N ASN A 268 -7.97 14.88 -27.97
CA ASN A 268 -9.18 15.63 -28.33
C ASN A 268 -10.45 14.77 -28.45
N TYR A 269 -10.57 13.74 -27.61
CA TYR A 269 -11.68 12.80 -27.62
C TYR A 269 -12.99 13.48 -27.19
N SER A 270 -14.10 13.08 -27.82
CA SER A 270 -15.41 13.68 -27.52
C SER A 270 -15.88 13.37 -26.10
N PHE A 271 -16.05 14.42 -25.31
CA PHE A 271 -16.61 14.33 -23.96
C PHE A 271 -18.07 13.90 -23.93
N SER A 272 -18.76 13.81 -25.07
CA SER A 272 -20.13 13.28 -25.13
C SER A 272 -20.20 11.75 -25.15
N SER A 273 -19.07 11.06 -25.29
CA SER A 273 -19.04 9.60 -25.42
C SER A 273 -19.36 8.89 -24.10
N PRO A 274 -20.34 7.96 -24.07
CA PRO A 274 -20.61 7.11 -22.91
C PRO A 274 -19.40 6.29 -22.46
N ALA A 275 -18.51 5.93 -23.39
CA ALA A 275 -17.30 5.14 -23.12
C ALA A 275 -16.37 5.83 -22.12
N LEU A 276 -16.22 7.16 -22.23
CA LEU A 276 -15.39 7.97 -21.35
C LEU A 276 -15.93 7.93 -19.91
N TYR A 277 -17.23 8.17 -19.74
CA TYR A 277 -17.84 8.20 -18.41
C TYR A 277 -17.87 6.82 -17.74
N LEU A 278 -18.17 5.77 -18.52
CA LEU A 278 -18.14 4.39 -18.00
C LEU A 278 -16.73 3.98 -17.60
N THR A 279 -15.72 4.30 -18.40
CA THR A 279 -14.32 4.00 -18.07
C THR A 279 -13.86 4.81 -16.87
N PHE A 280 -14.24 6.08 -16.76
CA PHE A 280 -13.93 6.94 -15.63
C PHE A 280 -14.53 6.40 -14.32
N VAL A 281 -15.84 6.13 -14.30
CA VAL A 281 -16.54 5.60 -13.12
C VAL A 281 -15.98 4.24 -12.74
N SER A 282 -15.69 3.38 -13.71
CA SER A 282 -15.18 2.04 -13.43
C SER A 282 -13.74 2.07 -12.90
N THR A 283 -12.90 2.96 -13.43
CA THR A 283 -11.55 3.22 -12.90
C THR A 283 -11.63 3.76 -11.48
N PHE A 284 -12.54 4.70 -11.21
CA PHE A 284 -12.76 5.26 -9.89
C PHE A 284 -13.17 4.18 -8.89
N LEU A 285 -14.13 3.33 -9.25
CA LEU A 285 -14.55 2.20 -8.42
C LEU A 285 -13.39 1.26 -8.11
N LEU A 286 -12.57 0.90 -9.12
CA LEU A 286 -11.43 0.01 -8.94
C LEU A 286 -10.42 0.58 -7.93
N VAL A 287 -10.11 1.87 -8.02
CA VAL A 287 -9.18 2.55 -7.10
C VAL A 287 -9.76 2.68 -5.69
N ILE A 288 -11.07 2.95 -5.55
CA ILE A 288 -11.74 2.99 -4.25
C ILE A 288 -11.78 1.62 -3.60
N ILE A 289 -12.12 0.56 -4.36
CA ILE A 289 -12.10 -0.83 -3.88
C ILE A 289 -10.71 -1.18 -3.34
N ARG A 290 -9.66 -0.84 -4.09
CA ARG A 290 -8.26 -0.99 -3.67
C ARG A 290 -7.97 -0.25 -2.36
N SER A 291 -8.41 1.01 -2.22
CA SER A 291 -8.17 1.80 -1.00
C SER A 291 -8.87 1.19 0.22
N LEU A 292 -10.17 0.90 0.11
CA LEU A 292 -10.96 0.27 1.18
C LEU A 292 -10.36 -1.07 1.62
N PHE A 293 -9.80 -1.80 0.66
CA PHE A 293 -9.11 -3.04 0.95
C PHE A 293 -7.90 -2.83 1.86
N PHE A 294 -7.06 -1.82 1.59
CA PHE A 294 -5.93 -1.47 2.45
C PHE A 294 -6.38 -0.94 3.81
N ASP A 295 -7.45 -0.15 3.87
CA ASP A 295 -7.98 0.33 5.14
C ASP A 295 -8.47 -0.82 6.04
N ILE A 296 -9.09 -1.87 5.46
CA ILE A 296 -9.50 -3.07 6.21
C ILE A 296 -8.29 -3.75 6.86
N ARG A 297 -7.14 -3.76 6.18
CA ARG A 297 -5.89 -4.33 6.69
C ARG A 297 -5.35 -3.49 7.84
N ASP A 298 -5.39 -2.17 7.68
CA ASP A 298 -4.72 -1.22 8.58
C ASP A 298 -5.62 -0.74 9.73
N ILE A 299 -6.86 -1.24 9.81
CA ILE A 299 -7.87 -0.89 10.82
C ILE A 299 -7.35 -0.91 12.26
N GLN A 300 -6.50 -1.88 12.64
CA GLN A 300 -5.94 -1.91 14.00
C GLN A 300 -5.00 -0.72 14.25
N GLY A 301 -4.20 -0.34 13.27
CA GLY A 301 -3.32 0.82 13.35
C GLY A 301 -4.12 2.12 13.39
N ASP A 302 -5.17 2.21 12.57
CA ASP A 302 -6.07 3.37 12.52
C ASP A 302 -6.84 3.57 13.83
N LEU A 303 -7.38 2.49 14.42
CA LEU A 303 -8.06 2.56 15.72
C LEU A 303 -7.11 3.03 16.84
N ILE A 304 -5.85 2.58 16.83
CA ILE A 304 -4.83 3.02 17.81
C ILE A 304 -4.47 4.50 17.63
N LEU A 305 -4.52 4.99 16.38
CA LEU A 305 -4.22 6.38 16.04
C LEU A 305 -5.43 7.32 16.18
N GLY A 306 -6.62 6.77 16.45
CA GLY A 306 -7.87 7.55 16.49
C GLY A 306 -8.30 8.07 15.11
N ARG A 307 -7.95 7.35 14.03
CA ARG A 307 -8.30 7.73 12.66
C ARG A 307 -9.71 7.31 12.29
N GLU A 308 -10.38 8.18 11.55
CA GLU A 308 -11.71 7.92 10.99
C GLU A 308 -11.58 7.44 9.55
N THR A 309 -11.48 6.11 9.37
CA THR A 309 -11.56 5.44 8.07
C THR A 309 -12.89 4.70 7.98
N LEU A 310 -13.33 4.35 6.77
CA LEU A 310 -14.57 3.60 6.60
C LEU A 310 -14.60 2.30 7.44
N PRO A 311 -13.53 1.49 7.48
CA PRO A 311 -13.48 0.33 8.38
C PRO A 311 -13.60 0.64 9.87
N THR A 312 -13.12 1.79 10.35
CA THR A 312 -13.27 2.14 11.78
C THR A 312 -14.70 2.55 12.12
N ILE A 313 -15.44 3.11 11.17
CA ILE A 313 -16.83 3.57 11.34
C ILE A 313 -17.85 2.44 11.17
N ILE A 314 -17.83 1.74 10.03
CA ILE A 314 -18.83 0.70 9.69
C ILE A 314 -18.35 -0.72 10.01
N GLY A 315 -17.14 -0.86 10.53
CA GLY A 315 -16.53 -2.13 10.90
C GLY A 315 -15.99 -2.93 9.70
N THR A 316 -15.18 -3.95 10.00
CA THR A 316 -14.57 -4.83 8.98
C THR A 316 -15.60 -5.60 8.18
N ARG A 317 -16.70 -6.06 8.81
CA ARG A 317 -17.77 -6.80 8.12
C ARG A 317 -18.55 -5.89 7.17
N GLY A 318 -18.92 -4.68 7.62
CA GLY A 318 -19.60 -3.69 6.79
C GLY A 318 -18.75 -3.27 5.59
N THR A 319 -17.47 -3.01 5.80
CA THR A 319 -16.56 -2.62 4.71
C THR A 319 -16.34 -3.76 3.70
N LYS A 320 -16.27 -5.02 4.14
CA LYS A 320 -16.21 -6.16 3.20
C LYS A 320 -17.45 -6.26 2.32
N VAL A 321 -18.63 -6.06 2.90
CA VAL A 321 -19.89 -6.03 2.14
C VAL A 321 -19.87 -4.86 1.15
N LEU A 322 -19.43 -3.67 1.57
CA LEU A 322 -19.28 -2.51 0.70
C LEU A 322 -18.34 -2.80 -0.48
N VAL A 323 -17.15 -3.36 -0.22
CA VAL A 323 -16.19 -3.72 -1.27
C VAL A 323 -16.79 -4.73 -2.25
N LEU A 324 -17.49 -5.75 -1.76
CA LEU A 324 -18.14 -6.74 -2.62
C LEU A 324 -19.25 -6.09 -3.48
N SER A 325 -20.08 -5.23 -2.89
CA SER A 325 -21.12 -4.49 -3.62
C SER A 325 -20.52 -3.60 -4.71
N LEU A 326 -19.46 -2.84 -4.41
CA LEU A 326 -18.77 -2.02 -5.41
C LEU A 326 -18.13 -2.87 -6.52
N THR A 327 -17.61 -4.05 -6.18
CA THR A 327 -17.04 -5.01 -7.15
C THR A 327 -18.10 -5.56 -8.11
N ILE A 328 -19.32 -5.82 -7.60
CA ILE A 328 -20.45 -6.23 -8.43
C ILE A 328 -20.87 -5.08 -9.36
N VAL A 329 -20.97 -3.85 -8.84
CA VAL A 329 -21.28 -2.66 -9.66
C VAL A 329 -20.25 -2.49 -10.78
N TYR A 330 -18.95 -2.59 -10.46
CA TYR A 330 -17.89 -2.55 -11.46
C TYR A 330 -18.08 -3.62 -12.56
N GLY A 331 -18.35 -4.87 -12.17
CA GLY A 331 -18.56 -5.96 -13.13
C GLY A 331 -19.81 -5.75 -14.02
N LEU A 332 -20.88 -5.19 -13.46
CA LEU A 332 -22.08 -4.81 -14.22
C LEU A 332 -21.79 -3.70 -15.22
N LEU A 333 -21.04 -2.66 -14.83
CA LEU A 333 -20.66 -1.56 -15.73
C LEU A 333 -19.79 -2.05 -16.90
N MET A 334 -18.81 -2.91 -16.63
CA MET A 334 -17.95 -3.51 -17.65
C MET A 334 -18.75 -4.40 -18.63
N SER A 335 -19.63 -5.26 -18.09
CA SER A 335 -20.45 -6.17 -18.90
C SER A 335 -21.46 -5.40 -19.74
N ALA A 336 -22.17 -4.44 -19.14
CA ALA A 336 -23.18 -3.64 -19.82
C ALA A 336 -22.53 -2.72 -20.87
N GLY A 337 -21.46 -2.02 -20.51
CA GLY A 337 -20.73 -1.15 -21.45
C GLY A 337 -20.24 -1.89 -22.69
N SER A 338 -19.74 -3.12 -22.51
CA SER A 338 -19.33 -3.98 -23.63
C SER A 338 -20.53 -4.50 -24.43
N ALA A 339 -21.62 -4.91 -23.76
CA ALA A 339 -22.82 -5.42 -24.42
C ALA A 339 -23.55 -4.37 -25.26
N PHE A 340 -23.56 -3.11 -24.82
CA PHE A 340 -24.12 -1.98 -25.57
C PHE A 340 -23.17 -1.44 -26.65
N GLY A 341 -21.96 -2.00 -26.79
CA GLY A 341 -20.96 -1.53 -27.75
C GLY A 341 -20.33 -0.19 -27.41
N TRP A 342 -20.51 0.31 -26.19
CA TRP A 342 -19.86 1.53 -25.71
C TRP A 342 -18.41 1.31 -25.29
N LEU A 343 -18.08 0.11 -24.81
CA LEU A 343 -16.72 -0.31 -24.50
C LEU A 343 -16.28 -1.41 -25.47
N SER A 344 -14.98 -1.52 -25.70
CA SER A 344 -14.43 -2.63 -26.47
C SER A 344 -14.63 -3.98 -25.77
N GLY A 345 -14.44 -5.09 -26.50
CA GLY A 345 -14.54 -6.46 -25.96
C GLY A 345 -13.62 -6.73 -24.75
N LEU A 346 -12.60 -5.88 -24.55
CA LEU A 346 -11.73 -5.87 -23.38
C LEU A 346 -12.53 -5.73 -22.07
N GLY A 347 -13.70 -5.06 -22.08
CA GLY A 347 -14.53 -4.93 -20.89
C GLY A 347 -15.00 -6.28 -20.32
N TYR A 348 -15.20 -7.31 -21.16
CA TYR A 348 -15.48 -8.66 -20.67
C TYR A 348 -14.26 -9.29 -19.98
N LEU A 349 -13.05 -9.07 -20.52
CA LEU A 349 -11.82 -9.55 -19.89
C LEU A 349 -11.54 -8.84 -18.56
N MET A 350 -11.95 -7.57 -18.43
CA MET A 350 -11.84 -6.80 -17.18
C MET A 350 -12.64 -7.42 -16.02
N LEU A 351 -13.59 -8.33 -16.27
CA LEU A 351 -14.25 -9.10 -15.21
C LEU A 351 -13.27 -9.99 -14.41
N ALA A 352 -12.11 -10.32 -14.98
CA ALA A 352 -11.04 -10.98 -14.25
C ALA A 352 -10.56 -10.16 -13.05
N LEU A 353 -10.68 -8.82 -13.08
CA LEU A 353 -10.35 -7.95 -11.95
C LEU A 353 -11.37 -8.11 -10.81
N SER A 354 -12.67 -8.28 -11.12
CA SER A 354 -13.68 -8.64 -10.11
C SER A 354 -13.37 -9.98 -9.45
N ALA A 355 -13.00 -10.98 -10.26
CA ALA A 355 -12.59 -12.29 -9.75
C ALA A 355 -11.34 -12.20 -8.86
N TYR A 356 -10.37 -11.36 -9.26
CA TYR A 356 -9.16 -11.08 -8.49
C TYR A 356 -9.48 -10.52 -7.11
N ILE A 357 -10.32 -9.48 -7.04
CA ILE A 357 -10.75 -8.85 -5.77
C ILE A 357 -11.48 -9.86 -4.88
N CYS A 358 -12.42 -10.63 -5.44
CA CYS A 358 -13.16 -11.65 -4.69
C CYS A 358 -12.24 -12.76 -4.15
N LEU A 359 -11.34 -13.29 -4.97
CA LEU A 359 -10.35 -14.29 -4.56
C LEU A 359 -9.50 -13.74 -3.42
N TYR A 360 -9.08 -12.48 -3.53
CA TYR A 360 -8.29 -11.84 -2.50
C TYR A 360 -9.03 -11.77 -1.17
N ILE A 361 -10.28 -11.30 -1.16
CA ILE A 361 -11.09 -11.21 0.06
C ILE A 361 -11.27 -12.59 0.72
N LEU A 362 -11.47 -13.63 -0.10
CA LEU A 362 -11.57 -15.02 0.38
C LEU A 362 -10.27 -15.49 1.02
N LEU A 363 -9.13 -15.25 0.37
CA LEU A 363 -7.81 -15.64 0.87
C LEU A 363 -7.42 -14.86 2.13
N TYR A 364 -7.77 -13.58 2.21
CA TYR A 364 -7.63 -12.76 3.41
C TYR A 364 -8.47 -13.31 4.56
N HIS A 365 -9.74 -13.66 4.29
CA HIS A 365 -10.64 -14.23 5.31
C HIS A 365 -10.13 -15.58 5.84
N LYS A 366 -9.63 -16.45 4.97
CA LYS A 366 -9.04 -17.74 5.34
C LYS A 366 -7.68 -17.62 6.05
N LYS A 367 -7.15 -16.41 6.25
CA LYS A 367 -5.80 -16.14 6.79
C LYS A 367 -4.70 -16.88 6.00
N ILE A 368 -4.96 -17.23 4.73
CA ILE A 368 -4.03 -17.97 3.87
C ILE A 368 -2.96 -17.05 3.30
N ILE A 369 -3.32 -15.79 3.01
CA ILE A 369 -2.34 -14.72 2.78
C ILE A 369 -1.70 -14.41 4.14
N ARG A 370 -0.86 -15.32 4.62
CA ARG A 370 0.13 -15.08 5.65
C ARG A 370 1.25 -14.28 4.99
N ARG A 371 1.37 -13.02 5.40
CA ARG A 371 2.54 -12.12 5.65
C ARG A 371 3.91 -12.34 4.92
N GLU A 372 4.09 -13.32 4.03
CA GLU A 372 5.34 -13.63 3.35
C GLU A 372 5.43 -12.99 1.96
N ILE A 373 4.32 -12.95 1.20
CA ILE A 373 4.22 -12.11 0.00
C ILE A 373 4.00 -10.68 0.49
N PRO A 374 4.74 -9.66 -0.03
CA PRO A 374 4.45 -8.28 0.28
C PRO A 374 3.02 -7.97 -0.17
N VAL A 375 2.12 -7.95 0.80
CA VAL A 375 0.66 -7.77 0.67
C VAL A 375 0.35 -6.51 -0.16
N GLU A 376 1.21 -5.50 -0.06
CA GLU A 376 1.26 -4.29 -0.89
C GLU A 376 1.27 -4.58 -2.39
N VAL A 377 2.19 -5.45 -2.86
CA VAL A 377 2.30 -5.85 -4.27
C VAL A 377 1.06 -6.60 -4.73
N THR A 378 0.46 -7.36 -3.81
CA THR A 378 -0.70 -8.21 -4.10
C THR A 378 -2.01 -7.40 -4.16
N GLY A 379 -2.13 -6.27 -3.48
CA GLY A 379 -3.31 -5.39 -3.58
C GLY A 379 -3.31 -4.55 -4.86
N ASP A 380 -2.13 -4.06 -5.26
CA ASP A 380 -2.00 -3.13 -6.39
C ASP A 380 -1.74 -3.84 -7.75
N SER A 381 -1.43 -5.13 -7.74
CA SER A 381 -1.24 -5.93 -8.96
C SER A 381 -2.47 -6.01 -9.87
N GLN A 382 -3.66 -5.63 -9.38
CA GLN A 382 -4.86 -5.53 -10.21
C GLN A 382 -4.71 -4.52 -11.36
N PHE A 383 -3.95 -3.43 -11.17
CA PHE A 383 -3.71 -2.45 -12.22
C PHE A 383 -2.72 -2.98 -13.28
N ILE A 384 -1.74 -3.76 -12.83
CA ILE A 384 -0.82 -4.47 -13.72
C ILE A 384 -1.60 -5.52 -14.52
N LEU A 385 -2.48 -6.27 -13.86
CA LEU A 385 -3.36 -7.25 -14.51
C LEU A 385 -4.26 -6.59 -15.56
N ALA A 386 -4.81 -5.40 -15.28
CA ALA A 386 -5.59 -4.64 -16.25
C ALA A 386 -4.77 -4.35 -17.53
N GLY A 387 -3.54 -3.84 -17.38
CA GLY A 387 -2.67 -3.60 -18.53
C GLY A 387 -2.26 -4.87 -19.28
N VAL A 388 -1.98 -5.96 -18.57
CA VAL A 388 -1.66 -7.26 -19.20
C VAL A 388 -2.83 -7.77 -20.02
N LEU A 389 -4.06 -7.71 -19.49
CA LEU A 389 -5.27 -8.10 -20.24
C LEU A 389 -5.47 -7.23 -21.48
N ALA A 390 -5.18 -5.94 -21.38
CA ALA A 390 -5.25 -5.02 -22.52
C ALA A 390 -4.20 -5.32 -23.60
N LEU A 391 -2.98 -5.71 -23.20
CA LEU A 391 -1.94 -6.14 -24.13
C LEU A 391 -2.28 -7.46 -24.83
N LEU A 392 -2.95 -8.39 -24.12
CA LEU A 392 -3.36 -9.69 -24.66
C LEU A 392 -4.57 -9.61 -25.60
N HIS A 393 -5.46 -8.64 -25.37
CA HIS A 393 -6.60 -8.35 -26.26
C HIS A 393 -6.19 -7.58 -27.52
N GLY A 394 -5.02 -6.92 -27.45
CA GLY A 394 -4.59 -5.83 -28.32
C GLY A 394 -4.21 -6.19 -29.73
#